data_AF-A0AAJ2N205-F1
#
_entry.id   AF-A0AAJ2N205-F1
#
_cell.length_a   1.000
_cell.length_b   1.000
_cell.length_c   1.000
_cell.angle_alpha   90.00
_cell.angle_beta   90.00
_cell.angle_gamma   90.00
#
_symmetry.space_group_name_H-M   'P 1'
#
loop_
_entity.id
_entity.type
_entity.pdbx_description
1 polymer ?
#
loop_
_entity_poly.entity_id
_entity_poly.type
_entity_poly.pdbx_seq_one_letter_code
_entity_poly.pdbx_strand_id
1 'polypeptide(L)'
;MAYNNPSSGLGFNVIRGSATISAGSTSVVVNLPTSISSYSVLITPTNAISVLYWVSNKTATSFTINLASALLSNVNFDYVIFY
;
A
#
# COMPACT_ATOMS: atom_id res chain seq x y z
N MET A 1 -18.73 -8.72 -3.70
CA MET A 1 -19.20 -7.39 -3.29
C MET A 1 -18.76 -6.40 -4.35
N ALA A 2 -19.69 -5.94 -5.20
CA ALA A 2 -19.39 -4.95 -6.23
C ALA A 2 -19.42 -3.56 -5.56
N TYR A 3 -18.35 -2.79 -5.71
CA TYR A 3 -18.31 -1.41 -5.24
C TYR A 3 -18.99 -0.54 -6.30
N ASN A 4 -20.15 0.04 -5.95
CA ASN A 4 -20.85 1.01 -6.78
C ASN A 4 -19.95 2.23 -7.01
N ASN A 5 -19.63 2.54 -8.26
CA ASN A 5 -19.03 3.82 -8.64
C ASN A 5 -20.17 4.86 -8.76
N PRO A 6 -20.23 5.92 -7.94
CA PRO A 6 -21.29 6.92 -8.05
C PRO A 6 -21.14 7.74 -9.35
N SER A 7 -22.22 7.86 -10.12
CA SER A 7 -22.28 8.53 -11.43
C SER A 7 -22.21 10.07 -11.37
N SER A 8 -21.98 10.67 -10.19
CA SER A 8 -21.86 12.13 -10.02
C SER A 8 -20.81 12.54 -8.97
N GLY A 9 -19.71 11.80 -8.87
CA GLY A 9 -18.51 12.19 -8.13
C GLY A 9 -17.29 12.16 -9.03
N LEU A 10 -16.18 12.79 -8.62
CA LEU A 10 -14.87 12.54 -9.26
C LEU A 10 -14.59 11.03 -9.12
N GLY A 11 -14.84 10.26 -10.19
CA GLY A 11 -14.70 8.82 -10.17
C GLY A 11 -13.22 8.46 -10.04
N PHE A 12 -12.79 8.07 -8.85
CA PHE A 12 -11.45 7.52 -8.64
C PHE A 12 -11.50 6.01 -8.86
N ASN A 13 -10.70 5.50 -9.79
CA ASN A 13 -10.44 4.07 -9.80
C ASN A 13 -9.52 3.75 -8.63
N VAL A 14 -9.92 2.77 -7.82
CA VAL A 14 -9.16 2.39 -6.63
C VAL A 14 -8.90 0.89 -6.57
N ILE A 15 -7.68 0.54 -6.18
CA ILE A 15 -7.31 -0.81 -5.77
C ILE A 15 -7.00 -0.78 -4.29
N ARG A 16 -7.50 -1.78 -3.56
CA ARG A 16 -7.28 -1.93 -2.12
C ARG A 16 -6.64 -3.28 -1.85
N GLY A 17 -5.82 -3.33 -0.82
CA GLY A 17 -5.27 -4.59 -0.34
C GLY A 17 -4.48 -4.38 0.95
N SER A 18 -3.82 -5.44 1.38
CA SER A 18 -2.98 -5.44 2.56
C SER A 18 -1.62 -6.04 2.23
N ALA A 19 -0.58 -5.56 2.91
CA ALA A 19 0.78 -6.09 2.81
C ALA A 19 1.36 -6.28 4.22
N THR A 20 2.21 -7.28 4.38
CA THR A 20 2.85 -7.57 5.67
C THR A 20 4.36 -7.46 5.52
N ILE A 21 4.99 -6.67 6.38
CA ILE A 21 6.44 -6.70 6.58
C ILE A 21 6.69 -7.67 7.74
N SER A 22 7.38 -8.77 7.44
CA SER A 22 7.73 -9.77 8.44
C SER A 22 8.67 -9.19 9.50
N ALA A 23 8.59 -9.70 10.72
CA ALA A 23 9.52 -9.37 11.80
C ALA A 23 10.98 -9.52 11.33
N GLY A 24 11.84 -8.57 11.71
CA GLY A 24 13.24 -8.51 11.29
C GLY A 24 13.48 -7.96 9.88
N SER A 25 12.44 -7.77 9.07
CA SER A 25 12.53 -7.10 7.76
C SER A 25 12.22 -5.61 7.86
N THR A 26 12.71 -4.84 6.89
CA THR A 26 12.46 -3.39 6.79
C THR A 26 11.58 -3.03 5.60
N SER A 27 11.26 -3.96 4.71
CA SER A 27 10.47 -3.66 3.52
C SER A 27 9.66 -4.84 3.01
N VAL A 28 8.63 -4.53 2.22
CA VAL A 28 7.85 -5.49 1.43
C VAL A 28 7.53 -4.88 0.07
N VAL A 29 7.64 -5.69 -0.97
CA VAL A 29 7.20 -5.33 -2.33
C VAL A 29 5.75 -5.72 -2.49
N VAL A 30 4.94 -4.78 -2.96
CA VAL A 30 3.53 -4.99 -3.29
C VAL A 30 3.39 -5.00 -4.79
N ASN A 31 2.95 -6.12 -5.35
CA ASN A 31 2.66 -6.28 -6.77
C ASN A 31 1.22 -5.83 -7.07
N LEU A 32 1.08 -5.04 -8.13
CA LEU A 32 -0.21 -4.57 -8.62
C LEU A 32 -0.86 -5.66 -9.47
N PRO A 33 -2.21 -5.80 -9.41
CA PRO A 33 -2.93 -6.77 -10.23
C PRO A 33 -2.96 -6.38 -11.72
N THR A 34 -2.63 -5.14 -12.05
CA THR A 34 -2.57 -4.62 -13.42
C THR A 34 -1.48 -3.58 -13.55
N SER A 35 -1.06 -3.29 -14.78
CA SER A 35 -0.09 -2.25 -15.08
C SER A 35 -0.75 -0.87 -15.05
N ILE A 36 -0.28 0.01 -14.18
CA ILE A 36 -0.80 1.35 -13.93
C ILE A 36 0.34 2.36 -14.06
N SER A 37 0.33 3.17 -15.12
CA SER A 37 1.44 4.06 -15.45
C SER A 37 1.68 5.18 -14.43
N SER A 38 0.62 5.69 -13.80
CA SER A 38 0.68 6.73 -12.79
C SER A 38 -0.40 6.51 -11.75
N TYR A 39 -0.03 6.55 -10.48
CA TYR A 39 -0.95 6.37 -9.36
C TYR A 39 -0.43 7.01 -8.09
N SER A 40 -1.31 7.22 -7.13
CA SER A 40 -0.98 7.60 -5.75
C SER A 40 -1.27 6.43 -4.81
N VAL A 41 -0.47 6.28 -3.75
CA VAL A 41 -0.66 5.22 -2.75
C VAL A 41 -0.82 5.87 -1.38
N LEU A 42 -1.91 5.51 -0.71
CA LEU A 42 -2.09 5.74 0.71
C LEU A 42 -1.82 4.42 1.44
N ILE A 43 -0.95 4.44 2.46
CA ILE A 43 -0.67 3.28 3.31
C ILE A 43 -0.95 3.63 4.76
N THR A 44 -1.53 2.69 5.50
CA THR A 44 -1.84 2.84 6.93
C THR A 44 -1.49 1.54 7.65
N PRO A 45 -0.66 1.57 8.70
CA PRO A 45 -0.43 0.39 9.51
C PRO A 45 -1.70 0.06 10.31
N THR A 46 -2.06 -1.22 10.36
CA THR A 46 -3.25 -1.73 11.08
C THR A 46 -3.05 -1.74 12.60
N ASN A 47 -1.81 -1.80 13.04
CA ASN A 47 -1.41 -1.70 14.44
C ASN A 47 -0.57 -0.43 14.62
N ALA A 48 -0.65 0.19 15.80
CA ALA A 48 0.21 1.32 16.13
C ALA A 48 1.69 0.91 16.05
N ILE A 49 2.47 1.65 15.28
CA ILE A 49 3.92 1.46 15.14
C ILE A 49 4.65 2.73 15.56
N SER A 50 5.81 2.56 16.19
CA SER A 50 6.66 3.67 16.66
C SER A 50 7.82 3.97 15.69
N VAL A 51 7.70 3.54 14.43
CA VAL A 51 8.74 3.70 13.40
C VAL A 51 8.18 4.47 12.21
N LEU A 52 9.03 5.28 11.59
CA LEU A 52 8.69 5.95 10.35
C LEU A 52 8.54 4.93 9.22
N TYR A 53 7.59 5.18 8.32
CA TYR A 53 7.34 4.34 7.15
C TYR A 53 7.08 5.21 5.92
N TRP A 54 7.43 4.69 4.74
CA TRP A 54 7.25 5.39 3.48
C TRP A 54 7.11 4.43 2.30
N VAL A 55 6.55 4.93 1.20
CA VAL A 55 6.48 4.22 -0.09
C VAL A 55 7.65 4.65 -0.97
N SER A 56 8.31 3.70 -1.62
CA SER A 56 9.35 3.95 -2.62
C SER A 56 9.23 3.01 -3.82
N ASN A 57 10.13 3.16 -4.81
CA ASN A 57 10.27 2.27 -5.96
C ASN A 57 8.95 2.00 -6.70
N LYS A 58 8.14 3.05 -6.89
CA LYS A 58 6.88 2.96 -7.62
C LYS A 58 7.18 2.71 -9.09
N THR A 59 6.81 1.54 -9.58
CA THR A 59 6.80 1.16 -10.99
C THR A 59 5.36 0.97 -11.44
N ALA A 60 5.16 0.73 -12.74
CA ALA A 60 3.83 0.47 -13.28
C ALA A 60 3.18 -0.80 -12.72
N THR A 61 3.93 -1.73 -12.14
CA THR A 61 3.42 -3.03 -11.68
C THR A 61 3.69 -3.30 -10.21
N SER A 62 4.38 -2.40 -9.50
CA SER A 62 4.69 -2.60 -8.08
C SER A 62 5.09 -1.32 -7.37
N PHE A 63 5.04 -1.36 -6.05
CA PHE A 63 5.67 -0.38 -5.16
C PHE A 63 6.29 -1.10 -3.95
N THR A 64 7.13 -0.40 -3.19
CA THR A 64 7.73 -0.93 -1.97
C THR A 64 7.27 -0.12 -0.76
N ILE A 65 6.82 -0.80 0.29
CA ILE A 65 6.60 -0.21 1.60
C ILE A 65 7.85 -0.45 2.43
N ASN A 66 8.34 0.59 3.09
CA ASN A 66 9.57 0.55 3.88
C ASN A 66 9.31 1.03 5.31
N LEU A 67 10.12 0.55 6.23
CA LEU A 67 10.25 0.98 7.61
C LEU A 67 11.65 1.55 7.84
N ALA A 68 11.75 2.56 8.71
CA ALA A 68 13.04 3.14 9.09
C ALA A 68 13.92 2.13 9.85
N SER A 69 13.31 1.19 10.55
CA SER A 69 14.00 0.13 11.29
C SER A 69 13.15 -1.13 11.34
N ALA A 70 13.82 -2.28 11.45
CA ALA A 70 13.15 -3.56 11.60
C ALA A 70 12.47 -3.67 12.97
N LEU A 71 11.27 -4.24 12.98
CA LEU A 71 10.51 -4.48 14.20
C LEU A 71 10.56 -5.97 14.59
N LEU A 72 10.34 -6.25 15.88
CA LEU A 72 10.35 -7.61 16.44
C LEU A 72 9.06 -8.39 16.16
N SER A 73 8.08 -7.75 15.52
CA SER A 73 6.79 -8.35 15.20
C SER A 73 6.39 -7.96 13.79
N ASN A 74 5.53 -8.79 13.19
CA ASN A 74 4.99 -8.51 11.86
C ASN A 74 4.19 -7.22 11.87
N VAL A 75 4.35 -6.42 10.81
CA VAL A 75 3.59 -5.19 10.62
C VAL A 75 2.70 -5.32 9.41
N ASN A 76 1.40 -5.25 9.63
CA ASN A 76 0.40 -5.30 8.58
C ASN A 76 0.02 -3.87 8.18
N PHE A 77 0.10 -3.56 6.89
CA PHE A 77 -0.33 -2.32 6.28
C PHE A 77 -1.55 -2.56 5.39
N ASP A 78 -2.58 -1.74 5.55
CA ASP A 78 -3.60 -1.57 4.53
C ASP A 78 -3.15 -0.50 3.55
N TYR A 79 -3.45 -0.71 2.26
CA TYR A 79 -3.15 0.24 1.21
C TYR A 79 -4.35 0.52 0.31
N VAL A 80 -4.39 1.75 -0.19
CA VAL A 80 -5.32 2.20 -1.23
C VAL A 80 -4.52 2.88 -2.33
N ILE A 81 -4.75 2.46 -3.56
CA ILE A 81 -4.13 3.01 -4.77
C ILE A 81 -5.20 3.82 -5.48
N PHE A 82 -4.87 5.03 -5.89
CA PHE A 82 -5.71 5.91 -6.70
C PHE A 82 -5.05 6.11 -8.06
N TYR A 83 -5.76 5.81 -9.14
CA TYR A 83 -5.23 5.87 -10.51
C TYR A 83 -6.30 6.22 -11.54
#